data_AF-A0A942UBC6-F1
#
_entry.id   AF-A0A942UBC6-F1
#
_cell.length_a   1.000
_cell.length_b   1.000
_cell.length_c   1.000
_cell.angle_alpha   90.00
_cell.angle_beta   90.00
_cell.angle_gamma   90.00
#
_symmetry.space_group_name_H-M   'P 1'
#
loop_
_entity.id
_entity.type
_entity.pdbx_description
1 polymer ?
#
loop_
_entity_poly.entity_id
_entity_poly.type
_entity_poly.pdbx_seq_one_letter_code
_entity_poly.pdbx_strand_id
1 'polypeptide(L)'
;MEDKINRLETYMDSLTANEFFNGAVLVGHKGEILLKKGYGYASFQYDIFNSSTTKFRVGSLTKAFTAIGIMLLHEKGKLDIDHQIDKILADYPNGSVITIRHLLTNTSGIPNFTSSPEYWVKTMRLPSNLDAVIDSFKNLPLEFTPGTDMNYSNSGYLVLTKIIEKASGQSYADFLQNEIFEKLGLKCTGIDDGRSIVKSMAEGYTVWGDIIHTEHIDMSFPLGAYGMYSTLEDLYIWCQALLKSTLVDQSLQEQMFTNINGYGYGFGWFIDEGEYKTCSHFGDVNGFVNHLVMYPNEDLVVIVLSNLNITPVTQISSDLAKIIFGEEVNSVSLIVPLEGDSLPLGSLEGTYKSDKVEITVRHDDNELFAVVPKMYGVPYKFRLQPIQVEAAKMICKSDFINDTYTFFLYNNRAPYRLEFTDCYGQVCLLERQKL
;
A
#
# COMPACT_ATOMS: atom_id res chain seq x y z
N MET A 1 -20.46 -21.17 -6.60
CA MET A 1 -20.36 -19.92 -5.80
C MET A 1 -19.94 -20.25 -4.38
N GLU A 2 -20.68 -21.12 -3.69
CA GLU A 2 -20.38 -21.59 -2.32
C GLU A 2 -18.94 -22.12 -2.15
N ASP A 3 -18.45 -22.94 -3.08
CA ASP A 3 -17.05 -23.41 -3.08
C ASP A 3 -16.03 -22.24 -3.09
N LYS A 4 -16.26 -21.21 -3.90
CA LYS A 4 -15.36 -20.04 -3.97
C LYS A 4 -15.36 -19.26 -2.66
N ILE A 5 -16.54 -19.04 -2.05
CA ILE A 5 -16.66 -18.35 -0.76
C ILE A 5 -15.88 -19.10 0.32
N ASN A 6 -16.09 -20.41 0.44
CA ASN A 6 -15.38 -21.24 1.40
C ASN A 6 -13.86 -21.21 1.19
N ARG A 7 -13.39 -21.21 -0.07
CA ARG A 7 -11.96 -21.11 -0.39
C ARG A 7 -11.36 -19.75 -0.01
N LEU A 8 -12.08 -18.64 -0.25
CA LEU A 8 -11.65 -17.31 0.16
C LEU A 8 -11.52 -17.22 1.70
N GLU A 9 -12.54 -17.69 2.42
CA GLU A 9 -12.54 -17.71 3.89
C GLU A 9 -11.41 -18.58 4.44
N THR A 10 -11.26 -19.80 3.90
CA THR A 10 -10.19 -20.73 4.33
C THR A 10 -8.81 -20.15 4.11
N TYR A 11 -8.56 -19.49 2.97
CA TYR A 11 -7.30 -18.82 2.71
C TYR A 11 -7.02 -17.71 3.72
N MET A 12 -7.97 -16.80 3.94
CA MET A 12 -7.79 -15.67 4.87
C MET A 12 -7.68 -16.13 6.33
N ASP A 13 -8.46 -17.13 6.73
CA ASP A 13 -8.40 -17.72 8.07
C ASP A 13 -7.03 -18.40 8.28
N SER A 14 -6.45 -19.02 7.24
CA SER A 14 -5.10 -19.62 7.32
C SER A 14 -3.98 -18.58 7.51
N LEU A 15 -4.10 -17.41 6.89
CA LEU A 15 -3.16 -16.30 7.12
C LEU A 15 -3.31 -15.75 8.53
N THR A 16 -4.55 -15.57 8.99
CA THR A 16 -4.85 -15.00 10.31
C THR A 16 -4.42 -15.95 11.44
N ALA A 17 -4.57 -17.26 11.26
CA ALA A 17 -4.13 -18.27 12.23
C ALA A 17 -2.60 -18.27 12.46
N ASN A 18 -1.83 -17.77 11.49
CA ASN A 18 -0.39 -17.57 11.58
C ASN A 18 -0.01 -16.11 11.88
N GLU A 19 -0.98 -15.25 12.19
CA GLU A 19 -0.78 -13.80 12.41
C GLU A 19 -0.20 -13.05 11.19
N PHE A 20 -0.30 -13.63 9.99
CA PHE A 20 0.19 -13.05 8.73
C PHE A 20 -0.73 -11.99 8.14
N PHE A 21 -1.89 -11.76 8.77
CA PHE A 21 -2.82 -10.73 8.35
C PHE A 21 -3.52 -10.08 9.55
N ASN A 22 -3.53 -8.74 9.55
CA ASN A 22 -4.27 -7.93 10.51
C ASN A 22 -4.92 -6.76 9.73
N GLY A 23 -6.25 -6.77 9.60
CA GLY A 23 -6.93 -5.82 8.74
C GLY A 23 -8.34 -6.23 8.34
N ALA A 24 -8.78 -5.86 7.15
CA ALA A 24 -10.09 -6.20 6.61
C ALA A 24 -10.03 -6.47 5.10
N VAL A 25 -10.86 -7.39 4.61
CA VAL A 25 -10.91 -7.80 3.20
C VAL A 25 -12.34 -7.76 2.65
N LEU A 26 -12.48 -7.28 1.41
CA LEU A 26 -13.68 -7.42 0.60
C LEU A 26 -13.35 -8.01 -0.77
N VAL A 27 -14.16 -8.98 -1.20
CA VAL A 27 -14.16 -9.51 -2.57
C VAL A 27 -15.58 -9.40 -3.12
N GLY A 28 -15.75 -8.59 -4.17
CA GLY A 28 -17.01 -8.45 -4.89
C GLY A 28 -16.86 -8.92 -6.32
N HIS A 29 -17.80 -9.70 -6.83
CA HIS A 29 -17.75 -10.27 -8.18
C HIS A 29 -19.15 -10.30 -8.77
N LYS A 30 -19.31 -9.72 -9.97
CA LYS A 30 -20.59 -9.64 -10.70
C LYS A 30 -21.72 -8.99 -9.89
N GLY A 31 -21.39 -7.90 -9.19
CA GLY A 31 -22.31 -7.17 -8.32
C GLY A 31 -22.64 -7.84 -6.97
N GLU A 32 -22.11 -9.02 -6.67
CA GLU A 32 -22.31 -9.71 -5.40
C GLU A 32 -21.06 -9.64 -4.52
N ILE A 33 -21.25 -9.40 -3.21
CA ILE A 33 -20.15 -9.46 -2.23
C ILE A 33 -19.99 -10.91 -1.78
N LEU A 34 -18.84 -11.50 -2.12
CA LEU A 34 -18.50 -12.89 -1.80
C LEU A 34 -17.77 -13.02 -0.45
N LEU A 35 -16.99 -12.00 -0.08
CA LEU A 35 -16.33 -11.89 1.21
C LEU A 35 -16.35 -10.43 1.67
N LYS A 36 -16.67 -10.18 2.95
CA LYS A 36 -16.54 -8.88 3.62
C LYS A 36 -16.30 -9.11 5.11
N LYS A 37 -15.04 -9.16 5.55
CA LYS A 37 -14.69 -9.60 6.91
C LYS A 37 -13.47 -8.83 7.45
N GLY A 38 -13.49 -8.55 8.76
CA GLY A 38 -12.36 -8.02 9.52
C GLY A 38 -11.62 -9.15 10.23
N TYR A 39 -10.30 -8.99 10.41
CA TYR A 39 -9.38 -9.97 10.95
C TYR A 39 -8.37 -9.29 11.87
N GLY A 40 -8.07 -9.92 13.01
CA GLY A 40 -7.16 -9.36 14.01
C GLY A 40 -7.70 -8.09 14.69
N TYR A 41 -6.82 -7.17 15.08
CA TYR A 41 -7.12 -6.03 15.93
C TYR A 41 -7.06 -4.68 15.18
N ALA A 42 -8.11 -3.89 15.33
CA ALA A 42 -8.10 -2.47 15.00
C ALA A 42 -7.24 -1.68 16.00
N SER A 43 -7.20 -2.12 17.26
CA SER A 43 -6.28 -1.64 18.28
C SER A 43 -5.82 -2.78 19.18
N PHE A 44 -4.51 -3.07 19.18
CA PHE A 44 -3.89 -4.11 20.00
C PHE A 44 -3.92 -3.76 21.49
N GLN A 45 -3.63 -2.51 21.87
CA GLN A 45 -3.54 -2.14 23.29
C GLN A 45 -4.89 -2.05 24.02
N TYR A 46 -6.00 -2.06 23.27
CA TYR A 46 -7.36 -2.01 23.81
C TYR A 46 -8.19 -3.25 23.48
N ASP A 47 -7.58 -4.29 22.89
CA ASP A 47 -8.26 -5.51 22.45
C ASP A 47 -9.49 -5.24 21.56
N ILE A 48 -9.39 -4.24 20.67
CA ILE A 48 -10.48 -3.89 19.74
C ILE A 48 -10.26 -4.63 18.43
N PHE A 49 -11.18 -5.53 18.08
CA PHE A 49 -11.11 -6.29 16.83
C PHE A 49 -11.40 -5.44 15.59
N ASN A 50 -10.74 -5.77 14.49
CA ASN A 50 -11.12 -5.29 13.17
C ASN A 50 -12.50 -5.85 12.79
N SER A 51 -13.29 -5.02 12.12
CA SER A 51 -14.60 -5.39 11.57
C SER A 51 -14.71 -4.88 10.13
N SER A 52 -15.77 -5.26 9.43
CA SER A 52 -16.10 -4.72 8.11
C SER A 52 -16.37 -3.20 8.11
N THR A 53 -16.59 -2.61 9.28
CA THR A 53 -16.86 -1.17 9.46
C THR A 53 -15.66 -0.37 9.97
N THR A 54 -14.54 -1.05 10.26
CA THR A 54 -13.31 -0.38 10.69
C THR A 54 -12.79 0.52 9.58
N LYS A 55 -12.43 1.75 9.94
CA LYS A 55 -11.82 2.73 9.04
C LYS A 55 -10.31 2.57 9.06
N PHE A 56 -9.71 2.65 7.89
CA PHE A 56 -8.28 2.59 7.70
C PHE A 56 -7.85 3.83 6.93
N ARG A 57 -6.67 4.37 7.24
CA ARG A 57 -6.02 5.30 6.32
C ARG A 57 -5.68 4.55 5.04
N VAL A 58 -5.99 5.14 3.89
CA VAL A 58 -5.84 4.47 2.59
C VAL A 58 -4.59 4.92 1.82
N GLY A 59 -3.80 5.80 2.42
CA GLY A 59 -2.54 6.25 1.84
C GLY A 59 -2.74 6.71 0.39
N SER A 60 -1.80 6.34 -0.48
CA SER A 60 -1.78 6.77 -1.88
C SER A 60 -3.00 6.41 -2.73
N LEU A 61 -3.92 5.53 -2.29
CA LEU A 61 -5.21 5.34 -2.95
C LEU A 61 -5.99 6.66 -3.07
N THR A 62 -5.72 7.63 -2.19
CA THR A 62 -6.19 9.02 -2.26
C THR A 62 -6.01 9.65 -3.65
N LYS A 63 -4.94 9.29 -4.38
CA LYS A 63 -4.65 9.82 -5.71
C LYS A 63 -5.76 9.53 -6.72
N ALA A 64 -6.39 8.36 -6.64
CA ALA A 64 -7.53 8.01 -7.47
C ALA A 64 -8.73 8.98 -7.25
N PHE A 65 -8.96 9.40 -6.00
CA PHE A 65 -9.99 10.38 -5.65
C PHE A 65 -9.62 11.79 -6.13
N THR A 66 -8.35 12.18 -6.01
CA THR A 66 -7.86 13.45 -6.61
C THR A 66 -8.04 13.44 -8.13
N ALA A 67 -7.71 12.34 -8.80
CA ALA A 67 -7.80 12.23 -10.25
C ALA A 67 -9.24 12.38 -10.75
N ILE A 68 -10.23 11.70 -10.12
CA ILE A 68 -11.64 11.90 -10.49
C ILE A 68 -12.09 13.33 -10.23
N GLY A 69 -11.57 13.98 -9.18
CA GLY A 69 -11.89 15.38 -8.87
C GLY A 69 -11.46 16.34 -9.98
N ILE A 70 -10.29 16.09 -10.57
CA ILE A 70 -9.81 16.81 -11.76
C ILE A 70 -10.69 16.51 -12.97
N MET A 71 -11.11 15.26 -13.18
CA MET A 71 -12.01 14.91 -14.30
C MET A 71 -13.38 15.58 -14.16
N LEU A 72 -13.95 15.65 -12.96
CA LEU A 72 -15.20 16.37 -12.69
C LEU A 72 -15.09 17.87 -13.00
N LEU A 73 -13.96 18.49 -12.68
CA LEU A 73 -13.70 19.89 -13.02
C LEU A 73 -13.50 20.09 -14.53
N HIS A 74 -12.85 19.13 -15.19
CA HIS A 74 -12.67 19.13 -16.63
C HIS A 74 -14.01 19.04 -17.37
N GLU A 75 -14.85 18.08 -17.00
CA GLU A 75 -16.18 17.87 -17.59
C GLU A 75 -17.09 19.10 -17.41
N LYS A 76 -17.00 19.77 -16.26
CA LYS A 76 -17.73 21.03 -15.99
C LYS A 76 -17.14 22.25 -16.71
N GLY A 77 -16.10 22.10 -17.52
CA GLY A 77 -15.42 23.17 -18.23
C GLY A 77 -14.69 24.17 -17.31
N LYS A 78 -14.36 23.76 -16.07
CA LYS A 78 -13.63 24.61 -15.10
C LYS A 78 -12.13 24.58 -15.34
N LEU A 79 -11.61 23.52 -15.95
CA LEU A 79 -10.23 23.38 -16.38
C LEU A 79 -10.15 22.49 -17.64
N ASP A 80 -9.00 22.47 -18.27
CA ASP A 80 -8.68 21.52 -19.34
C ASP A 80 -7.43 20.75 -18.94
N ILE A 81 -7.49 19.41 -19.01
CA ILE A 81 -6.41 18.54 -18.57
C ILE A 81 -5.17 18.66 -19.49
N ASP A 82 -5.35 19.12 -20.73
CA ASP A 82 -4.27 19.33 -21.69
C ASP A 82 -3.67 20.74 -21.62
N HIS A 83 -4.23 21.62 -20.80
CA HIS A 83 -3.67 22.94 -20.58
C HIS A 83 -2.50 22.93 -19.59
N GLN A 84 -1.61 23.90 -19.83
CA GLN A 84 -0.56 24.31 -18.90
C GLN A 84 -1.14 24.68 -17.54
N ILE A 85 -0.42 24.32 -16.47
CA ILE A 85 -0.88 24.58 -15.10
C ILE A 85 -0.83 26.06 -14.73
N ASP A 86 -0.04 26.88 -15.44
CA ASP A 86 0.03 28.34 -15.23
C ASP A 86 -1.28 29.07 -15.55
N LYS A 87 -2.18 28.48 -16.35
CA LYS A 87 -3.53 29.00 -16.57
C LYS A 87 -4.37 29.03 -15.28
N ILE A 88 -4.01 28.21 -14.29
CA ILE A 88 -4.69 28.13 -12.98
C ILE A 88 -3.76 28.62 -11.85
N LEU A 89 -2.47 28.31 -11.95
CA LEU A 89 -1.43 28.64 -10.98
C LEU A 89 -0.38 29.56 -11.63
N ALA A 90 -0.73 30.82 -11.87
CA ALA A 90 0.08 31.77 -12.65
C ALA A 90 1.55 31.92 -12.19
N ASP A 91 1.81 31.80 -10.88
CA ASP A 91 3.15 31.96 -10.31
C ASP A 91 3.90 30.62 -10.13
N TYR A 92 3.40 29.52 -10.71
CA TYR A 92 4.06 28.21 -10.58
C TYR A 92 5.27 28.09 -11.53
N PRO A 93 6.49 27.85 -11.02
CA PRO A 93 7.69 27.72 -11.86
C PRO A 93 7.56 26.56 -12.85
N ASN A 94 7.99 26.77 -14.09
CA ASN A 94 7.79 25.81 -15.20
C ASN A 94 6.31 25.51 -15.51
N GLY A 95 5.36 26.30 -14.98
CA GLY A 95 3.93 26.07 -15.18
C GLY A 95 3.48 26.16 -16.64
N SER A 96 4.25 26.87 -17.48
CA SER A 96 4.01 27.01 -18.93
C SER A 96 4.42 25.79 -19.77
N VAL A 97 5.13 24.82 -19.17
CA VAL A 97 5.54 23.57 -19.85
C VAL A 97 4.95 22.32 -19.20
N ILE A 98 4.43 22.42 -17.97
CA ILE A 98 3.76 21.33 -17.27
C ILE A 98 2.26 21.42 -17.53
N THR A 99 1.63 20.35 -18.01
CA THR A 99 0.17 20.25 -18.14
C THR A 99 -0.44 19.54 -16.94
N ILE A 100 -1.75 19.68 -16.76
CA ILE A 100 -2.49 18.92 -15.74
C ILE A 100 -2.38 17.41 -16.01
N ARG A 101 -2.43 16.99 -17.29
CA ARG A 101 -2.22 15.60 -17.69
C ARG A 101 -0.87 15.07 -17.19
N HIS A 102 0.22 15.85 -17.32
CA HIS A 102 1.53 15.44 -16.82
C HIS A 102 1.53 15.17 -15.30
N LEU A 103 0.74 15.92 -14.53
CA LEU A 103 0.60 15.67 -13.09
C LEU A 103 -0.18 14.37 -12.82
N LEU A 104 -1.30 14.16 -13.53
CA LEU A 104 -2.14 12.96 -13.38
C LEU A 104 -1.37 11.67 -13.68
N THR A 105 -0.50 11.71 -14.69
CA THR A 105 0.25 10.54 -15.21
C THR A 105 1.63 10.36 -14.61
N ASN A 106 2.02 11.17 -13.61
CA ASN A 106 3.37 11.15 -13.04
C ASN A 106 4.49 11.41 -14.08
N THR A 107 4.24 12.24 -15.09
CA THR A 107 5.22 12.59 -16.15
C THR A 107 5.61 14.07 -16.12
N SER A 108 5.41 14.76 -14.99
CA SER A 108 5.70 16.20 -14.86
C SER A 108 7.17 16.56 -14.67
N GLY A 109 8.01 15.61 -14.25
CA GLY A 109 9.40 15.87 -13.86
C GLY A 109 9.55 16.63 -12.54
N ILE A 110 8.47 16.93 -11.81
CA ILE A 110 8.54 17.64 -10.52
C ILE A 110 9.18 16.73 -9.46
N PRO A 111 10.27 17.18 -8.79
CA PRO A 111 10.91 16.41 -7.72
C PRO A 111 9.93 16.03 -6.61
N ASN A 112 10.00 14.77 -6.18
CA ASN A 112 9.09 14.24 -5.18
C ASN A 112 9.53 14.66 -3.77
N PHE A 113 8.70 15.43 -3.05
CA PHE A 113 9.04 15.94 -1.71
C PHE A 113 9.24 14.82 -0.68
N THR A 114 8.61 13.66 -0.92
CA THR A 114 8.77 12.46 -0.07
C THR A 114 10.14 11.78 -0.23
N SER A 115 10.88 12.12 -1.30
CA SER A 115 12.27 11.70 -1.50
C SER A 115 13.28 12.63 -0.82
N SER A 116 12.82 13.74 -0.22
CA SER A 116 13.70 14.63 0.53
C SER A 116 14.30 13.91 1.75
N PRO A 117 15.61 14.08 2.03
CA PRO A 117 16.21 13.57 3.27
C PRO A 117 15.52 14.06 4.55
N GLU A 118 14.87 15.23 4.52
CA GLU A 118 14.14 15.76 5.68
C GLU A 118 12.74 15.15 5.85
N TYR A 119 12.24 14.36 4.88
CA TYR A 119 10.84 13.92 4.88
C TYR A 119 10.47 13.13 6.14
N TRP A 120 11.19 12.04 6.40
CA TRP A 120 10.87 11.11 7.49
C TRP A 120 11.08 11.70 8.89
N VAL A 121 12.06 12.60 9.03
CA VAL A 121 12.48 13.16 10.33
C VAL A 121 11.78 14.47 10.67
N LYS A 122 11.24 15.19 9.68
CA LYS A 122 10.69 16.54 9.86
C LYS A 122 9.38 16.74 9.13
N THR A 123 9.36 16.66 7.80
CA THR A 123 8.17 17.03 7.01
C THR A 123 6.95 16.19 7.38
N MET A 124 7.13 14.88 7.56
CA MET A 124 6.05 13.96 7.93
C MET A 124 5.63 14.07 9.41
N ARG A 125 6.41 14.76 10.25
CA ARG A 125 6.24 14.78 11.71
C ARG A 125 5.71 16.10 12.26
N LEU A 126 5.88 17.19 11.50
CA LEU A 126 5.56 18.54 11.95
C LEU A 126 4.36 19.09 11.18
N PRO A 127 3.49 19.87 11.85
CA PRO A 127 2.40 20.56 11.18
C PRO A 127 2.87 21.42 10.02
N SER A 128 2.17 21.31 8.90
CA SER A 128 2.42 22.12 7.70
C SER A 128 1.11 22.48 7.01
N ASN A 129 1.20 23.16 5.88
CA ASN A 129 0.07 23.42 5.00
C ASN A 129 0.48 23.18 3.54
N LEU A 130 -0.51 23.05 2.67
CA LEU A 130 -0.32 22.72 1.27
C LEU A 130 0.66 23.67 0.57
N ASP A 131 0.55 24.98 0.80
CA ASP A 131 1.40 25.98 0.14
C ASP A 131 2.85 25.89 0.62
N ALA A 132 3.07 25.72 1.92
CA ALA A 132 4.42 25.56 2.48
C ALA A 132 5.14 24.31 1.94
N VAL A 133 4.41 23.21 1.74
CA VAL A 133 4.98 21.98 1.15
C VAL A 133 5.23 22.15 -0.35
N ILE A 134 4.32 22.77 -1.09
CA ILE A 134 4.55 23.09 -2.51
C ILE A 134 5.77 24.00 -2.67
N ASP A 135 5.93 25.00 -1.81
CA ASP A 135 7.07 25.92 -1.81
C ASP A 135 8.41 25.21 -1.58
N SER A 136 8.42 24.06 -0.91
CA SER A 136 9.66 23.30 -0.66
C SER A 136 10.20 22.60 -1.90
N PHE A 137 9.39 22.39 -2.94
CA PHE A 137 9.82 21.68 -4.17
C PHE A 137 9.57 22.45 -5.48
N LYS A 138 8.64 23.42 -5.52
CA LYS A 138 8.21 24.06 -6.79
C LYS A 138 9.32 24.75 -7.57
N ASN A 139 10.37 25.22 -6.88
CA ASN A 139 11.51 25.93 -7.48
C ASN A 139 12.71 25.02 -7.79
N LEU A 140 12.63 23.73 -7.46
CA LEU A 140 13.69 22.79 -7.79
C LEU A 140 13.71 22.51 -9.30
N PRO A 141 14.88 22.22 -9.89
CA PRO A 141 14.95 21.80 -11.29
C PRO A 141 14.08 20.57 -11.54
N LEU A 142 13.42 20.51 -12.70
CA LEU A 142 12.73 19.30 -13.12
C LEU A 142 13.75 18.17 -13.32
N GLU A 143 13.38 16.96 -12.90
CA GLU A 143 14.21 15.75 -13.03
C GLU A 143 14.35 15.31 -14.50
N PHE A 144 13.34 15.64 -15.32
CA PHE A 144 13.29 15.39 -16.76
C PHE A 144 12.28 16.33 -17.43
N THR A 145 12.32 16.38 -18.76
CA THR A 145 11.37 17.18 -19.55
C THR A 145 9.94 16.62 -19.38
N PRO A 146 8.93 17.46 -19.07
CA PRO A 146 7.56 16.97 -18.92
C PRO A 146 7.08 16.16 -20.12
N GLY A 147 6.52 14.98 -19.85
CA GLY A 147 6.00 14.05 -20.85
C GLY A 147 7.02 13.07 -21.46
N THR A 148 8.33 13.22 -21.21
CA THR A 148 9.36 12.34 -21.82
C THR A 148 9.72 11.12 -20.97
N ASP A 149 9.36 11.12 -19.68
CA ASP A 149 9.61 10.02 -18.75
C ASP A 149 8.51 9.99 -17.67
N MET A 150 8.49 8.93 -16.85
CA MET A 150 7.59 8.79 -15.71
C MET A 150 8.38 8.59 -14.42
N ASN A 151 8.06 9.39 -13.40
CA ASN A 151 8.50 9.15 -12.03
C ASN A 151 7.36 9.42 -11.04
N TYR A 152 7.01 8.42 -10.23
CA TYR A 152 5.89 8.49 -9.29
C TYR A 152 6.05 9.67 -8.32
N SER A 153 5.08 10.59 -8.31
CA SER A 153 5.24 11.89 -7.66
C SER A 153 4.08 12.23 -6.72
N ASN A 154 4.36 12.21 -5.41
CA ASN A 154 3.45 12.80 -4.43
C ASN A 154 3.33 14.32 -4.60
N SER A 155 4.42 14.98 -5.00
CA SER A 155 4.44 16.42 -5.32
C SER A 155 3.43 16.78 -6.41
N GLY A 156 3.39 16.00 -7.50
CA GLY A 156 2.45 16.23 -8.59
C GLY A 156 0.99 16.21 -8.13
N TYR A 157 0.64 15.30 -7.23
CA TYR A 157 -0.71 15.21 -6.65
C TYR A 157 -1.02 16.31 -5.62
N LEU A 158 -0.02 16.86 -4.93
CA LEU A 158 -0.22 18.08 -4.13
C LEU A 158 -0.48 19.30 -5.02
N VAL A 159 0.17 19.39 -6.19
CA VAL A 159 -0.16 20.44 -7.17
C VAL A 159 -1.58 20.25 -7.71
N LEU A 160 -2.02 19.02 -7.99
CA LEU A 160 -3.42 18.73 -8.36
C LEU A 160 -4.41 19.12 -7.26
N THR A 161 -4.04 18.89 -5.99
CA THR A 161 -4.83 19.33 -4.82
C THR A 161 -5.02 20.85 -4.88
N LYS A 162 -3.95 21.62 -5.12
CA LYS A 162 -4.03 23.08 -5.24
C LYS A 162 -4.85 23.53 -6.46
N ILE A 163 -4.76 22.81 -7.57
CA ILE A 163 -5.55 23.07 -8.78
C ILE A 163 -7.04 22.86 -8.49
N ILE A 164 -7.42 21.79 -7.79
CA ILE A 164 -8.81 21.58 -7.36
C ILE A 164 -9.31 22.76 -6.54
N GLU A 165 -8.54 23.21 -5.54
CA GLU A 165 -8.94 24.35 -4.70
C GLU A 165 -9.13 25.63 -5.53
N LYS A 166 -8.21 25.91 -6.45
CA LYS A 166 -8.26 27.12 -7.28
C LYS A 166 -9.38 27.08 -8.32
N ALA A 167 -9.59 25.95 -9.00
CA ALA A 167 -10.60 25.84 -10.05
C ALA A 167 -12.02 25.71 -9.49
N SER A 168 -12.18 25.10 -8.31
CA SER A 168 -13.50 24.94 -7.66
C SER A 168 -13.89 26.10 -6.76
N GLY A 169 -12.91 26.80 -6.16
CA GLY A 169 -13.13 27.79 -5.11
C GLY A 169 -13.48 27.17 -3.74
N GLN A 170 -13.37 25.85 -3.58
CA GLN A 170 -13.62 25.12 -2.34
C GLN A 170 -12.30 24.63 -1.73
N SER A 171 -12.30 24.30 -0.44
CA SER A 171 -11.19 23.50 0.12
C SER A 171 -11.19 22.11 -0.54
N TYR A 172 -10.03 21.45 -0.59
CA TYR A 172 -9.96 20.10 -1.16
C TYR A 172 -10.91 19.11 -0.46
N ALA A 173 -10.99 19.19 0.88
CA ALA A 173 -11.86 18.33 1.67
C ALA A 173 -13.35 18.57 1.36
N ASP A 174 -13.78 19.84 1.31
CA ASP A 174 -15.17 20.19 0.97
C ASP A 174 -15.52 19.78 -0.45
N PHE A 175 -14.58 19.95 -1.39
CA PHE A 175 -14.79 19.55 -2.78
C PHE A 175 -15.04 18.04 -2.89
N LEU A 176 -14.20 17.18 -2.29
CA LEU A 176 -14.44 15.73 -2.35
C LEU A 176 -15.71 15.33 -1.60
N GLN A 177 -15.98 15.95 -0.46
CA GLN A 177 -17.21 15.72 0.31
C GLN A 177 -18.45 15.95 -0.58
N ASN A 178 -18.55 17.14 -1.18
CA ASN A 178 -19.72 17.55 -1.95
C ASN A 178 -19.83 16.85 -3.31
N GLU A 179 -18.70 16.67 -4.01
CA GLU A 179 -18.70 16.24 -5.41
C GLU A 179 -18.61 14.73 -5.59
N ILE A 180 -18.14 14.00 -4.57
CA ILE A 180 -17.91 12.55 -4.64
C ILE A 180 -18.59 11.84 -3.46
N PHE A 181 -18.23 12.16 -2.22
CA PHE A 181 -18.63 11.35 -1.07
C PHE A 181 -20.15 11.37 -0.85
N GLU A 182 -20.77 12.55 -0.85
CA GLU A 182 -22.22 12.67 -0.66
C GLU A 182 -23.01 12.10 -1.83
N LYS A 183 -22.56 12.32 -3.07
CA LYS A 183 -23.24 11.81 -4.27
C LYS A 183 -23.25 10.29 -4.35
N LEU A 184 -22.16 9.66 -3.95
CA LEU A 184 -22.05 8.21 -3.90
C LEU A 184 -22.54 7.60 -2.58
N GLY A 185 -22.79 8.43 -1.57
CA GLY A 185 -23.18 7.96 -0.24
C GLY A 185 -22.05 7.31 0.56
N LEU A 186 -20.80 7.74 0.36
CA LEU A 186 -19.59 7.25 1.05
C LEU A 186 -19.50 7.84 2.49
N LYS A 187 -20.38 7.37 3.37
CA LYS A 187 -20.60 7.95 4.72
C LYS A 187 -19.45 7.72 5.70
N CYS A 188 -18.55 6.81 5.40
CA CYS A 188 -17.43 6.40 6.24
C CYS A 188 -16.07 6.73 5.60
N THR A 189 -16.05 7.60 4.58
CA THR A 189 -14.88 8.07 3.86
C THR A 189 -14.67 9.56 4.12
N GLY A 190 -13.42 9.98 4.26
CA GLY A 190 -13.11 11.39 4.53
C GLY A 190 -11.63 11.71 4.42
N ILE A 191 -11.33 12.99 4.61
CA ILE A 191 -9.96 13.49 4.75
C ILE A 191 -9.57 13.44 6.24
N ASP A 192 -8.42 12.86 6.54
CA ASP A 192 -7.82 12.88 7.87
C ASP A 192 -7.06 14.20 8.06
N ASP A 193 -7.52 15.05 8.95
CA ASP A 193 -6.86 16.31 9.33
C ASP A 193 -5.96 16.16 10.57
N GLY A 194 -5.87 14.95 11.13
CA GLY A 194 -5.12 14.63 12.35
C GLY A 194 -5.71 15.23 13.64
N ARG A 195 -6.90 15.84 13.58
CA ARG A 195 -7.51 16.59 14.70
C ARG A 195 -8.93 16.15 15.00
N SER A 196 -9.72 15.90 13.95
CA SER A 196 -11.10 15.48 14.03
C SER A 196 -11.20 14.06 14.57
N ILE A 197 -12.17 13.82 15.46
CA ILE A 197 -12.39 12.48 16.01
C ILE A 197 -13.09 11.62 14.96
N VAL A 198 -12.35 10.68 14.37
CA VAL A 198 -12.88 9.70 13.43
C VAL A 198 -13.22 8.41 14.18
N LYS A 199 -14.52 8.12 14.34
CA LYS A 199 -14.98 6.91 15.03
C LYS A 199 -14.63 5.64 14.25
N SER A 200 -14.22 4.61 14.99
CA SER A 200 -13.86 3.29 14.46
C SER A 200 -12.66 3.32 13.51
N MET A 201 -11.76 4.31 13.65
CA MET A 201 -10.46 4.30 12.99
C MET A 201 -9.57 3.27 13.67
N ALA A 202 -8.94 2.38 12.90
CA ALA A 202 -7.86 1.53 13.38
C ALA A 202 -6.63 2.37 13.73
N GLU A 203 -5.74 1.81 14.53
CA GLU A 203 -4.41 2.37 14.79
C GLU A 203 -3.37 1.65 13.95
N GLY A 204 -2.34 2.39 13.53
CA GLY A 204 -1.28 1.86 12.66
C GLY A 204 -0.16 1.23 13.46
N TYR A 205 0.28 0.05 13.02
CA TYR A 205 1.33 -0.71 13.67
C TYR A 205 2.47 -1.09 12.72
N THR A 206 3.61 -1.41 13.33
CA THR A 206 4.77 -1.99 12.69
C THR A 206 5.38 -3.07 13.59
N VAL A 207 6.52 -3.65 13.21
CA VAL A 207 7.14 -4.76 13.96
C VAL A 207 8.61 -4.50 14.26
N TRP A 208 9.01 -4.82 15.49
CA TRP A 208 10.40 -4.90 15.90
C TRP A 208 10.60 -6.03 16.92
N GLY A 209 10.51 -7.27 16.46
CA GLY A 209 10.36 -8.47 17.30
C GLY A 209 8.91 -8.66 17.70
N ASP A 210 8.34 -7.64 18.35
CA ASP A 210 6.92 -7.57 18.70
C ASP A 210 6.19 -6.53 17.84
N ILE A 211 4.86 -6.56 17.86
CA ILE A 211 4.02 -5.51 17.28
C ILE A 211 4.16 -4.24 18.13
N ILE A 212 4.48 -3.13 17.46
CA ILE A 212 4.69 -1.82 18.09
C ILE A 212 3.93 -0.73 17.31
N HIS A 213 3.67 0.40 17.95
CA HIS A 213 3.16 1.58 17.25
C HIS A 213 4.19 2.14 16.27
N THR A 214 3.70 2.70 15.17
CA THR A 214 4.52 3.57 14.30
C THR A 214 4.79 4.91 14.97
N GLU A 215 5.82 5.63 14.51
CA GLU A 215 6.01 6.99 15.01
C GLU A 215 4.87 7.91 14.57
N HIS A 216 4.70 9.02 15.28
CA HIS A 216 3.65 9.99 14.99
C HIS A 216 3.76 10.58 13.58
N ILE A 217 2.66 10.62 12.83
CA ILE A 217 2.56 11.34 11.55
C ILE A 217 1.64 12.55 11.69
N ASP A 218 2.06 13.68 11.10
CA ASP A 218 1.20 14.84 10.93
C ASP A 218 0.38 14.70 9.63
N MET A 219 -0.94 14.77 9.76
CA MET A 219 -1.89 14.59 8.66
C MET A 219 -2.46 15.93 8.14
N SER A 220 -1.90 17.09 8.50
CA SER A 220 -2.53 18.39 8.19
C SER A 220 -2.36 18.86 6.74
N PHE A 221 -1.48 18.25 5.96
CA PHE A 221 -1.08 18.71 4.62
C PHE A 221 -1.14 17.68 3.46
N PRO A 222 -1.12 16.34 3.64
CA PRO A 222 -0.99 15.41 2.52
C PRO A 222 -2.33 15.09 1.82
N LEU A 223 -3.30 16.00 1.89
CA LEU A 223 -4.73 15.71 1.73
C LEU A 223 -5.06 15.02 0.41
N GLY A 224 -4.48 15.43 -0.72
CA GLY A 224 -4.73 14.82 -2.03
C GLY A 224 -3.66 13.87 -2.57
N ALA A 225 -2.63 13.58 -1.79
CA ALA A 225 -1.62 12.57 -2.15
C ALA A 225 -1.82 11.26 -1.36
N TYR A 226 -2.11 11.34 -0.06
CA TYR A 226 -2.30 10.17 0.81
C TYR A 226 -3.10 10.42 2.10
N GLY A 227 -3.86 11.53 2.17
CA GLY A 227 -4.52 12.00 3.39
C GLY A 227 -5.93 11.46 3.67
N MET A 228 -6.41 10.42 2.97
CA MET A 228 -7.75 9.88 3.17
C MET A 228 -7.81 8.68 4.11
N TYR A 229 -9.01 8.47 4.65
CA TYR A 229 -9.44 7.20 5.25
C TYR A 229 -10.74 6.70 4.60
N SER A 230 -10.98 5.39 4.70
CA SER A 230 -12.23 4.79 4.22
C SER A 230 -12.51 3.43 4.88
N THR A 231 -13.57 2.75 4.45
CA THR A 231 -13.97 1.40 4.86
C THR A 231 -14.12 0.50 3.63
N LEU A 232 -14.20 -0.81 3.84
CA LEU A 232 -14.43 -1.77 2.75
C LEU A 232 -15.69 -1.45 1.94
N GLU A 233 -16.79 -1.12 2.61
CA GLU A 233 -18.08 -0.91 1.96
C GLU A 233 -18.09 0.36 1.09
N ASP A 234 -17.59 1.47 1.62
CA ASP A 234 -17.47 2.71 0.85
C ASP A 234 -16.52 2.54 -0.34
N LEU A 235 -15.37 1.89 -0.16
CA LEU A 235 -14.45 1.64 -1.27
C LEU A 235 -15.07 0.73 -2.34
N TYR A 236 -15.91 -0.23 -1.95
CA TYR A 236 -16.62 -1.06 -2.91
C TYR A 236 -17.68 -0.27 -3.69
N ILE A 237 -18.44 0.61 -3.02
CA ILE A 237 -19.39 1.53 -3.68
C ILE A 237 -18.64 2.43 -4.67
N TRP A 238 -17.50 2.97 -4.26
CA TRP A 238 -16.60 3.75 -5.10
C TRP A 238 -16.14 2.98 -6.35
N CYS A 239 -15.65 1.75 -6.20
CA CYS A 239 -15.26 0.89 -7.33
C CYS A 239 -16.43 0.65 -8.29
N GLN A 240 -17.61 0.32 -7.75
CA GLN A 240 -18.80 0.08 -8.56
C GLN A 240 -19.24 1.33 -9.34
N ALA A 241 -19.10 2.52 -8.75
CA ALA A 241 -19.39 3.79 -9.42
C ALA A 241 -18.42 4.05 -10.59
N LEU A 242 -17.13 3.73 -10.43
CA LEU A 242 -16.13 3.86 -11.50
C LEU A 242 -16.37 2.87 -12.64
N LEU A 243 -16.59 1.58 -12.32
CA LEU A 243 -16.85 0.55 -13.33
C LEU A 243 -18.11 0.86 -14.16
N LYS A 244 -19.08 1.58 -13.58
CA LYS A 244 -20.31 2.01 -14.23
C LYS A 244 -20.27 3.44 -14.78
N SER A 245 -19.12 4.13 -14.72
CA SER A 245 -18.96 5.52 -15.15
C SER A 245 -20.05 6.46 -14.57
N THR A 246 -20.31 6.35 -13.27
CA THR A 246 -21.42 7.07 -12.61
C THR A 246 -21.12 8.55 -12.35
N LEU A 247 -19.84 8.93 -12.23
CA LEU A 247 -19.43 10.29 -11.85
C LEU A 247 -19.06 11.19 -13.02
N VAL A 248 -18.48 10.63 -14.07
CA VAL A 248 -18.04 11.31 -15.28
C VAL A 248 -18.42 10.48 -16.49
N ASP A 249 -18.47 11.10 -17.67
CA ASP A 249 -18.74 10.44 -18.93
C ASP A 249 -17.80 9.25 -19.15
N GLN A 250 -18.34 8.20 -19.79
CA GLN A 250 -17.63 6.94 -20.00
C GLN A 250 -16.27 7.13 -20.69
N SER A 251 -16.16 8.07 -21.65
CA SER A 251 -14.90 8.33 -22.35
C SER A 251 -13.82 8.96 -21.44
N LEU A 252 -14.21 9.73 -20.43
CA LEU A 252 -13.29 10.26 -19.42
C LEU A 252 -12.89 9.17 -18.43
N GLN A 253 -13.84 8.34 -18.01
CA GLN A 253 -13.57 7.19 -17.16
C GLN A 253 -12.58 6.21 -17.82
N GLU A 254 -12.76 5.92 -19.11
CA GLU A 254 -11.85 5.07 -19.90
C GLU A 254 -10.45 5.67 -19.99
N GLN A 255 -10.33 6.99 -20.18
CA GLN A 255 -9.03 7.68 -20.16
C GLN A 255 -8.30 7.51 -18.83
N MET A 256 -9.01 7.53 -17.68
CA MET A 256 -8.39 7.29 -16.38
C MET A 256 -7.78 5.89 -16.26
N PHE A 257 -8.38 4.91 -16.94
CA PHE A 257 -7.99 3.50 -16.93
C PHE A 257 -7.16 3.09 -18.17
N THR A 258 -6.54 4.05 -18.85
CA THR A 258 -5.66 3.80 -19.99
C THR A 258 -4.20 3.89 -19.55
N ASN A 259 -3.41 2.90 -19.95
CA ASN A 259 -1.97 2.90 -19.73
C ASN A 259 -1.30 3.96 -20.60
N ILE A 260 -0.85 5.07 -19.98
CA ILE A 260 -0.25 6.17 -20.72
C ILE A 260 1.20 5.84 -21.07
N ASN A 261 1.53 5.93 -22.37
CA ASN A 261 2.87 5.72 -22.91
C ASN A 261 3.50 4.35 -22.57
N GLY A 262 2.69 3.37 -22.15
CA GLY A 262 3.17 2.04 -21.77
C GLY A 262 3.86 1.98 -20.40
N TYR A 263 3.76 3.02 -19.57
CA TYR A 263 4.42 3.05 -18.24
C TYR A 263 3.72 2.24 -17.15
N GLY A 264 2.55 1.66 -17.44
CA GLY A 264 1.73 0.93 -16.47
C GLY A 264 0.95 1.84 -15.52
N TYR A 265 0.68 3.09 -15.93
CA TYR A 265 -0.01 4.07 -15.09
C TYR A 265 -1.00 4.93 -15.90
N GLY A 266 -2.20 5.13 -15.34
CA GLY A 266 -3.27 5.98 -15.83
C GLY A 266 -3.46 7.24 -14.97
N PHE A 267 -4.69 7.68 -14.78
CA PHE A 267 -4.97 8.84 -13.92
C PHE A 267 -5.27 8.38 -12.49
N GLY A 268 -4.22 8.26 -11.69
CA GLY A 268 -4.34 7.83 -10.29
C GLY A 268 -4.53 6.33 -10.12
N TRP A 269 -4.15 5.53 -11.14
CA TRP A 269 -4.30 4.09 -11.18
C TRP A 269 -3.08 3.44 -11.83
N PHE A 270 -2.57 2.37 -11.24
CA PHE A 270 -1.69 1.43 -11.92
C PHE A 270 -2.53 0.56 -12.86
N ILE A 271 -2.05 0.39 -14.08
CA ILE A 271 -2.76 -0.32 -15.15
C ILE A 271 -1.89 -1.48 -15.61
N ASP A 272 -2.45 -2.69 -15.50
CA ASP A 272 -1.88 -3.90 -16.10
C ASP A 272 -2.77 -4.31 -17.29
N GLU A 273 -2.16 -4.56 -18.44
CA GLU A 273 -2.82 -5.02 -19.67
C GLU A 273 -2.49 -6.49 -19.99
N GLY A 274 -2.09 -7.27 -18.97
CA GLY A 274 -1.86 -8.71 -19.06
C GLY A 274 -3.12 -9.52 -19.36
N GLU A 275 -3.12 -10.80 -18.98
CA GLU A 275 -4.24 -11.72 -19.25
C GLU A 275 -5.59 -11.15 -18.77
N TYR A 276 -5.58 -10.58 -17.57
CA TYR A 276 -6.69 -9.81 -17.05
C TYR A 276 -6.28 -8.34 -16.94
N LYS A 277 -7.04 -7.45 -17.61
CA LYS A 277 -6.84 -6.02 -17.44
C LYS A 277 -7.12 -5.64 -15.99
N THR A 278 -6.18 -4.97 -15.33
CA THR A 278 -6.38 -4.47 -13.96
C THR A 278 -6.27 -2.97 -13.88
N CYS A 279 -7.05 -2.40 -12.95
CA CYS A 279 -6.92 -1.02 -12.49
C CYS A 279 -6.76 -1.06 -10.98
N SER A 280 -5.57 -0.75 -10.48
CA SER A 280 -5.23 -0.93 -9.08
C SER A 280 -4.54 0.29 -8.49
N HIS A 281 -4.56 0.41 -7.17
CA HIS A 281 -3.69 1.33 -6.47
C HIS A 281 -3.27 0.76 -5.13
N PHE A 282 -1.96 0.76 -4.89
CA PHE A 282 -1.35 0.46 -3.60
C PHE A 282 -1.29 1.72 -2.74
N GLY A 283 -1.63 1.62 -1.47
CA GLY A 283 -1.52 2.72 -0.51
C GLY A 283 -0.69 2.31 0.70
N ASP A 284 0.23 3.17 1.09
CA ASP A 284 0.99 3.07 2.35
C ASP A 284 0.97 4.44 3.04
N VAL A 285 0.67 4.43 4.33
CA VAL A 285 0.89 5.57 5.22
C VAL A 285 0.99 5.09 6.67
N ASN A 286 2.18 5.26 7.28
CA ASN A 286 2.40 5.21 8.73
C ASN A 286 1.70 4.07 9.51
N GLY A 287 1.98 2.82 9.12
CA GLY A 287 1.40 1.64 9.78
C GLY A 287 0.20 1.06 9.04
N PHE A 288 -0.30 1.76 8.02
CA PHE A 288 -1.39 1.29 7.18
C PHE A 288 -0.89 0.95 5.79
N VAL A 289 -1.26 -0.22 5.29
CA VAL A 289 -1.01 -0.62 3.90
C VAL A 289 -2.29 -1.19 3.29
N ASN A 290 -2.51 -0.95 2.01
CA ASN A 290 -3.66 -1.48 1.29
C ASN A 290 -3.35 -1.77 -0.18
N HIS A 291 -4.17 -2.63 -0.75
CA HIS A 291 -4.26 -2.81 -2.18
C HIS A 291 -5.73 -2.90 -2.57
N LEU A 292 -6.14 -2.02 -3.47
CA LEU A 292 -7.44 -2.06 -4.13
C LEU A 292 -7.18 -2.36 -5.60
N VAL A 293 -7.81 -3.42 -6.12
CA VAL A 293 -7.71 -3.81 -7.52
C VAL A 293 -9.09 -4.09 -8.09
N MET A 294 -9.33 -3.53 -9.28
CA MET A 294 -10.50 -3.79 -10.10
C MET A 294 -10.06 -4.55 -11.36
N TYR A 295 -10.90 -5.47 -11.79
CA TYR A 295 -10.81 -6.22 -13.03
C TYR A 295 -12.03 -5.83 -13.87
N PRO A 296 -11.94 -4.78 -14.70
CA PRO A 296 -13.12 -4.16 -15.28
C PRO A 296 -13.91 -5.09 -16.22
N ASN A 297 -13.21 -6.00 -16.91
CA ASN A 297 -13.83 -6.92 -17.87
C ASN A 297 -14.58 -8.07 -17.18
N GLU A 298 -14.15 -8.43 -15.97
CA GLU A 298 -14.68 -9.55 -15.18
C GLU A 298 -15.69 -9.11 -14.11
N ASP A 299 -15.90 -7.79 -13.93
CA ASP A 299 -16.65 -7.19 -12.83
C ASP A 299 -16.22 -7.75 -11.46
N LEU A 300 -14.90 -7.79 -11.23
CA LEU A 300 -14.29 -8.23 -9.99
C LEU A 300 -13.58 -7.05 -9.30
N VAL A 301 -13.81 -6.92 -8.00
CA VAL A 301 -13.16 -5.96 -7.11
C VAL A 301 -12.60 -6.72 -5.91
N VAL A 302 -11.31 -6.51 -5.62
CA VAL A 302 -10.66 -7.03 -4.42
C VAL A 302 -10.06 -5.85 -3.65
N ILE A 303 -10.40 -5.77 -2.36
CA ILE A 303 -9.97 -4.69 -1.46
C ILE A 303 -9.35 -5.35 -0.24
N VAL A 304 -8.07 -5.08 0.00
CA VAL A 304 -7.34 -5.54 1.18
C VAL A 304 -6.82 -4.31 1.93
N LEU A 305 -7.31 -4.10 3.15
CA LEU A 305 -6.89 -3.02 4.04
C LEU A 305 -6.15 -3.64 5.23
N SER A 306 -4.99 -3.10 5.61
CA SER A 306 -4.25 -3.54 6.78
C SER A 306 -3.74 -2.35 7.59
N ASN A 307 -3.75 -2.52 8.90
CA ASN A 307 -3.13 -1.61 9.86
C ASN A 307 -1.83 -2.19 10.47
N LEU A 308 -1.16 -3.06 9.71
CA LEU A 308 0.19 -3.54 9.96
C LEU A 308 1.03 -3.38 8.69
N ASN A 309 2.01 -2.46 8.69
CA ASN A 309 2.67 -2.03 7.44
C ASN A 309 3.55 -3.08 6.73
N ILE A 310 3.80 -4.23 7.34
CA ILE A 310 4.53 -5.33 6.72
C ILE A 310 3.65 -6.29 5.92
N THR A 311 2.33 -6.13 5.97
CA THR A 311 1.39 -7.09 5.38
C THR A 311 1.51 -7.10 3.85
N PRO A 312 1.67 -8.28 3.20
CA PRO A 312 1.83 -8.38 1.74
C PRO A 312 0.48 -8.26 1.01
N VAL A 313 -0.16 -7.10 1.12
CA VAL A 313 -1.52 -6.84 0.62
C VAL A 313 -1.70 -7.08 -0.88
N THR A 314 -0.66 -6.86 -1.70
CA THR A 314 -0.68 -7.13 -3.14
C THR A 314 -0.77 -8.63 -3.43
N GLN A 315 0.04 -9.45 -2.74
CA GLN A 315 0.00 -10.91 -2.85
C GLN A 315 -1.36 -11.46 -2.42
N ILE A 316 -1.86 -11.01 -1.27
CA ILE A 316 -3.16 -11.43 -0.73
C ILE A 316 -4.27 -11.10 -1.74
N SER A 317 -4.29 -9.88 -2.28
CA SER A 317 -5.31 -9.50 -3.26
C SER A 317 -5.23 -10.30 -4.56
N SER A 318 -4.01 -10.65 -5.02
CA SER A 318 -3.79 -11.49 -6.20
C SER A 318 -4.31 -12.90 -5.97
N ASP A 319 -3.99 -13.50 -4.82
CA ASP A 319 -4.43 -14.84 -4.45
C ASP A 319 -5.97 -14.92 -4.30
N LEU A 320 -6.59 -13.89 -3.72
CA LEU A 320 -8.06 -13.79 -3.67
C LEU A 320 -8.67 -13.71 -5.08
N ALA A 321 -8.07 -12.95 -6.00
CA ALA A 321 -8.52 -12.89 -7.39
C ALA A 321 -8.35 -14.24 -8.12
N LYS A 322 -7.22 -14.92 -7.95
CA LYS A 322 -6.96 -16.27 -8.49
C LYS A 322 -8.01 -17.29 -8.05
N ILE A 323 -8.43 -17.26 -6.78
CA ILE A 323 -9.54 -18.10 -6.28
C ILE A 323 -10.84 -17.81 -7.06
N ILE A 324 -11.12 -16.54 -7.37
CA ILE A 324 -12.28 -16.17 -8.19
C ILE A 324 -12.13 -16.65 -9.64
N PHE A 325 -10.94 -16.62 -10.22
CA PHE A 325 -10.67 -17.14 -11.56
C PHE A 325 -10.63 -18.67 -11.63
N GLY A 326 -10.64 -19.35 -10.48
CA GLY A 326 -10.67 -20.81 -10.40
C GLY A 326 -9.28 -21.45 -10.42
N GLU A 327 -8.23 -20.65 -10.28
CA GLU A 327 -6.86 -21.12 -10.10
C GLU A 327 -6.66 -21.73 -8.71
N GLU A 328 -5.66 -22.60 -8.57
CA GLU A 328 -5.28 -23.17 -7.28
C GLU A 328 -4.49 -22.15 -6.45
N VAL A 329 -4.95 -21.97 -5.21
CA VAL A 329 -4.27 -21.17 -4.19
C VAL A 329 -4.29 -22.01 -2.92
N ASN A 330 -3.09 -22.32 -2.43
CA ASN A 330 -2.94 -23.13 -1.23
C ASN A 330 -3.08 -22.26 0.01
N SER A 331 -3.82 -22.77 1.00
CA SER A 331 -3.82 -22.20 2.34
C SER A 331 -2.43 -22.36 2.98
N VAL A 332 -2.10 -21.44 3.89
CA VAL A 332 -0.84 -21.51 4.62
C VAL A 332 -1.01 -22.46 5.80
N SER A 333 -0.20 -23.51 5.87
CA SER A 333 -0.20 -24.43 7.01
C SER A 333 0.09 -23.67 8.30
N LEU A 334 -0.60 -24.03 9.38
CA LEU A 334 -0.30 -23.50 10.71
C LEU A 334 1.14 -23.83 11.07
N ILE A 335 1.91 -22.81 11.45
CA ILE A 335 3.27 -22.97 11.92
C ILE A 335 3.23 -23.54 13.33
N VAL A 336 3.91 -24.66 13.50
CA VAL A 336 4.12 -25.31 14.80
C VAL A 336 5.62 -25.27 15.06
N PRO A 337 6.11 -24.31 15.88
CA PRO A 337 7.52 -24.22 16.20
C PRO A 337 8.02 -25.48 16.91
N LEU A 338 9.26 -25.86 16.64
CA LEU A 338 9.96 -26.88 17.40
C LEU A 338 10.33 -26.31 18.77
N GLU A 339 9.89 -26.98 19.84
CA GLU A 339 10.25 -26.64 21.21
C GLU A 339 11.47 -27.46 21.68
N GLY A 340 12.42 -26.83 22.39
CA GLY A 340 13.48 -27.52 23.11
C GLY A 340 14.78 -26.73 23.30
N ASP A 341 15.34 -26.79 24.51
CA ASP A 341 16.58 -26.11 24.93
C ASP A 341 17.85 -26.54 24.17
N SER A 342 17.77 -27.61 23.38
CA SER A 342 18.92 -28.18 22.65
C SER A 342 19.09 -27.65 21.22
N LEU A 343 18.22 -26.74 20.76
CA LEU A 343 18.35 -26.16 19.43
C LEU A 343 19.60 -25.25 19.39
N PRO A 344 20.52 -25.44 18.42
CA PRO A 344 21.74 -24.63 18.33
C PRO A 344 21.46 -23.23 17.74
N LEU A 345 20.48 -22.48 18.27
CA LEU A 345 20.03 -21.21 17.71
C LEU A 345 21.16 -20.17 17.62
N GLY A 346 21.97 -20.06 18.68
CA GLY A 346 23.14 -19.17 18.70
C GLY A 346 24.18 -19.47 17.62
N SER A 347 24.22 -20.68 17.05
CA SER A 347 25.15 -20.97 15.97
C SER A 347 24.74 -20.32 14.64
N LEU A 348 23.45 -19.96 14.51
CA LEU A 348 22.87 -19.34 13.31
C LEU A 348 23.15 -17.84 13.18
N GLU A 349 23.66 -17.20 14.22
CA GLU A 349 23.97 -15.78 14.21
C GLU A 349 24.95 -15.39 13.10
N GLY A 350 24.73 -14.22 12.51
CA GLY A 350 25.66 -13.65 11.54
C GLY A 350 24.96 -12.81 10.48
N THR A 351 25.79 -12.19 9.66
CA THR A 351 25.31 -11.45 8.49
C THR A 351 25.41 -12.33 7.26
N TYR A 352 24.31 -12.42 6.52
CA TYR A 352 24.17 -13.18 5.28
C TYR A 352 23.86 -12.20 4.17
N LYS A 353 24.62 -12.28 3.06
CA LYS A 353 24.56 -11.26 2.02
C LYS A 353 24.63 -11.84 0.61
N SER A 354 23.93 -11.16 -0.30
CA SER A 354 24.10 -11.18 -1.75
C SER A 354 24.27 -9.75 -2.26
N ASP A 355 24.39 -9.56 -3.58
CA ASP A 355 24.46 -8.23 -4.19
C ASP A 355 23.19 -7.39 -3.95
N LYS A 356 22.06 -8.01 -3.62
CA LYS A 356 20.75 -7.36 -3.50
C LYS A 356 20.18 -7.32 -2.09
N VAL A 357 20.52 -8.32 -1.28
CA VAL A 357 19.88 -8.56 0.02
C VAL A 357 20.94 -8.78 1.08
N GLU A 358 20.75 -8.14 2.23
CA GLU A 358 21.54 -8.34 3.44
C GLU A 358 20.60 -8.65 4.60
N ILE A 359 20.84 -9.76 5.30
CA ILE A 359 20.06 -10.22 6.44
C ILE A 359 21.02 -10.40 7.60
N THR A 360 20.70 -9.79 8.75
CA THR A 360 21.44 -10.01 9.98
C THR A 360 20.62 -10.86 10.93
N VAL A 361 21.13 -12.04 11.28
CA VAL A 361 20.52 -12.94 12.25
C VAL A 361 21.19 -12.77 13.59
N ARG A 362 20.39 -12.59 14.65
CA ARG A 362 20.84 -12.41 16.03
C ARG A 362 20.05 -13.30 16.96
N HIS A 363 20.70 -13.78 18.00
CA HIS A 363 20.10 -14.55 19.06
C HIS A 363 20.07 -13.70 20.34
N ASP A 364 18.89 -13.55 20.93
CA ASP A 364 18.65 -12.72 22.11
C ASP A 364 17.64 -13.43 23.02
N ASP A 365 17.96 -13.59 24.30
CA ASP A 365 17.10 -14.24 25.31
C ASP A 365 16.45 -15.58 24.87
N ASN A 366 17.25 -16.47 24.26
CA ASN A 366 16.82 -17.77 23.69
C ASN A 366 15.91 -17.71 22.45
N GLU A 367 15.68 -16.51 21.90
CA GLU A 367 14.95 -16.31 20.65
C GLU A 367 15.91 -15.97 19.51
N LEU A 368 15.53 -16.32 18.28
CA LEU A 368 16.28 -15.99 17.07
C LEU A 368 15.53 -14.88 16.34
N PHE A 369 16.26 -13.87 15.88
CA PHE A 369 15.70 -12.75 15.13
C PHE A 369 16.43 -12.55 13.80
N ALA A 370 15.69 -12.21 12.75
CA ALA A 370 16.23 -11.69 11.51
C ALA A 370 15.93 -10.20 11.40
N VAL A 371 16.96 -9.40 11.13
CA VAL A 371 16.83 -8.01 10.70
C VAL A 371 16.96 -7.97 9.19
N VAL A 372 15.88 -7.58 8.51
CA VAL A 372 15.76 -7.59 7.05
C VAL A 372 15.28 -6.21 6.58
N PRO A 373 15.97 -5.55 5.64
CA PRO A 373 15.44 -4.37 4.99
C PRO A 373 14.26 -4.75 4.10
N LYS A 374 13.13 -4.07 4.26
CA LYS A 374 11.93 -4.25 3.42
C LYS A 374 11.64 -2.95 2.66
N MET A 375 10.39 -2.49 2.70
CA MET A 375 9.93 -1.32 1.94
C MET A 375 10.79 -0.09 2.23
N TYR A 376 11.24 0.60 1.18
CA TYR A 376 12.12 1.77 1.23
C TYR A 376 13.47 1.55 1.94
N GLY A 377 13.91 0.29 2.08
CA GLY A 377 15.14 -0.05 2.82
C GLY A 377 15.00 0.08 4.34
N VAL A 378 13.78 0.27 4.86
CA VAL A 378 13.53 0.31 6.31
C VAL A 378 13.78 -1.07 6.90
N PRO A 379 14.60 -1.19 7.96
CA PRO A 379 14.87 -2.46 8.60
C PRO A 379 13.69 -2.89 9.48
N TYR A 380 13.34 -4.17 9.41
CA TYR A 380 12.36 -4.80 10.29
C TYR A 380 13.03 -5.96 11.03
N LYS A 381 12.70 -6.13 12.30
CA LYS A 381 13.15 -7.25 13.12
C LYS A 381 12.00 -8.25 13.24
N PHE A 382 12.21 -9.46 12.76
CA PHE A 382 11.26 -10.58 12.86
C PHE A 382 11.83 -11.65 13.78
N ARG A 383 11.01 -12.19 14.69
CA ARG A 383 11.35 -13.43 15.38
C ARG A 383 11.29 -14.58 14.37
N LEU A 384 12.23 -15.52 14.49
CA LEU A 384 12.33 -16.72 13.66
C LEU A 384 11.93 -17.94 14.48
N GLN A 385 10.92 -18.65 14.00
CA GLN A 385 10.41 -19.89 14.56
C GLN A 385 11.03 -21.09 13.83
N PRO A 386 11.87 -21.91 14.49
CA PRO A 386 12.39 -23.13 13.90
C PRO A 386 11.25 -24.13 13.67
N ILE A 387 11.10 -24.65 12.45
CA ILE A 387 10.02 -25.60 12.11
C ILE A 387 10.55 -26.97 11.70
N GLN A 388 11.83 -27.05 11.32
CA GLN A 388 12.46 -28.30 10.90
C GLN A 388 13.97 -28.27 11.14
N VAL A 389 14.50 -29.35 11.70
CA VAL A 389 15.94 -29.56 11.89
C VAL A 389 16.35 -30.89 11.26
N GLU A 390 17.33 -30.82 10.37
CA GLU A 390 18.00 -31.96 9.76
C GLU A 390 19.51 -31.87 10.00
N ALA A 391 20.26 -32.93 9.68
CA ALA A 391 21.71 -32.92 9.84
C ALA A 391 22.39 -31.76 9.08
N ALA A 392 21.97 -31.49 7.84
CA ALA A 392 22.61 -30.50 6.98
C ALA A 392 21.91 -29.14 6.92
N LYS A 393 20.72 -28.99 7.53
CA LYS A 393 19.96 -27.73 7.47
C LYS A 393 19.01 -27.53 8.63
N MET A 394 18.72 -26.26 8.91
CA MET A 394 17.62 -25.83 9.78
C MET A 394 16.71 -24.88 9.00
N ILE A 395 15.40 -25.09 9.09
CA ILE A 395 14.39 -24.24 8.44
C ILE A 395 13.63 -23.49 9.51
N CYS A 396 13.59 -22.17 9.38
CA CYS A 396 12.81 -21.28 10.22
C CYS A 396 11.79 -20.50 9.39
N LYS A 397 10.69 -20.09 10.02
CA LYS A 397 9.71 -19.14 9.50
C LYS A 397 9.77 -17.85 10.31
N SER A 398 9.48 -16.71 9.71
CA SER A 398 9.30 -15.47 10.49
C SER A 398 7.90 -15.33 11.08
N ASP A 399 7.79 -14.62 12.18
CA ASP A 399 6.50 -14.11 12.68
C ASP A 399 5.95 -13.02 11.74
N PHE A 400 4.61 -12.83 11.76
CA PHE A 400 3.84 -11.78 11.07
C PHE A 400 3.90 -11.75 9.54
N ILE A 401 4.86 -12.43 8.92
CA ILE A 401 4.98 -12.57 7.47
C ILE A 401 5.52 -13.96 7.12
N ASN A 402 5.06 -14.53 6.01
CA ASN A 402 5.37 -15.91 5.62
C ASN A 402 6.76 -16.08 4.96
N ASP A 403 7.80 -15.40 5.44
CA ASP A 403 9.15 -15.62 4.94
C ASP A 403 9.74 -16.93 5.49
N THR A 404 10.63 -17.54 4.72
CA THR A 404 11.32 -18.80 5.06
C THR A 404 12.83 -18.62 5.04
N TYR A 405 13.49 -19.16 6.06
CA TYR A 405 14.94 -19.06 6.26
C TYR A 405 15.51 -20.47 6.37
N THR A 406 16.17 -20.93 5.32
CA THR A 406 16.82 -22.26 5.29
C THR A 406 18.33 -22.09 5.47
N PHE A 407 18.81 -22.39 6.68
CA PHE A 407 20.22 -22.34 7.03
C PHE A 407 20.90 -23.66 6.66
N PHE A 408 21.95 -23.62 5.84
CA PHE A 408 22.76 -24.80 5.49
C PHE A 408 23.98 -24.91 6.40
N LEU A 409 24.11 -26.04 7.11
CA LEU A 409 25.04 -26.24 8.22
C LEU A 409 26.25 -27.10 7.80
N TYR A 410 27.46 -26.71 8.24
CA TYR A 410 28.61 -27.62 8.26
C TYR A 410 28.66 -28.41 9.56
N ASN A 411 28.73 -29.75 9.46
CA ASN A 411 28.84 -30.67 10.61
C ASN A 411 27.88 -30.37 11.77
N ASN A 412 26.64 -29.97 11.45
CA ASN A 412 25.58 -29.60 12.39
C ASN A 412 25.94 -28.43 13.34
N ARG A 413 26.91 -27.58 12.97
CA ARG A 413 27.40 -26.51 13.85
C ARG A 413 27.16 -25.14 13.27
N ALA A 414 27.96 -24.72 12.29
CA ALA A 414 27.93 -23.35 11.79
C ALA A 414 27.27 -23.32 10.40
N PRO A 415 26.26 -22.46 10.15
CA PRO A 415 25.80 -22.22 8.81
C PRO A 415 26.91 -21.59 7.97
N TYR A 416 26.98 -21.98 6.72
CA TYR A 416 27.82 -21.33 5.72
C TYR A 416 27.01 -20.52 4.71
N ARG A 417 25.73 -20.84 4.57
CA ARG A 417 24.82 -20.23 3.61
C ARG A 417 23.41 -20.18 4.19
N LEU A 418 22.64 -19.17 3.75
CA LEU A 418 21.22 -19.02 4.01
C LEU A 418 20.50 -18.96 2.66
N GLU A 419 19.49 -19.79 2.46
CA GLU A 419 18.47 -19.59 1.43
C GLU A 419 17.29 -18.87 2.06
N PHE A 420 17.02 -17.66 1.59
CA PHE A 420 15.92 -16.82 2.02
C PHE A 420 14.83 -16.83 0.95
N THR A 421 13.62 -17.23 1.33
CA THR A 421 12.44 -17.15 0.48
C THR A 421 11.48 -16.14 1.08
N ASP A 422 11.22 -15.04 0.38
CA ASP A 422 10.26 -14.04 0.86
C ASP A 422 8.81 -14.52 0.72
N CYS A 423 7.88 -13.76 1.31
CA CYS A 423 6.45 -14.02 1.26
C CYS A 423 5.82 -13.95 -0.14
N TYR A 424 6.56 -13.50 -1.16
CA TYR A 424 6.16 -13.52 -2.56
C TYR A 424 6.72 -14.75 -3.30
N GLY A 425 7.47 -15.61 -2.61
CA GLY A 425 8.10 -16.80 -3.17
C GLY A 425 9.44 -16.54 -3.87
N GLN A 426 10.02 -15.34 -3.77
CA GLN A 426 11.32 -15.05 -4.35
C GLN A 426 12.43 -15.65 -3.50
N VAL A 427 13.29 -16.44 -4.13
CA VAL A 427 14.39 -17.15 -3.47
C VAL A 427 15.70 -16.41 -3.69
N CYS A 428 16.43 -16.15 -2.61
CA CYS A 428 17.77 -15.56 -2.60
C CYS A 428 18.74 -16.47 -1.84
N LEU A 429 19.86 -16.81 -2.47
CA LEU A 429 20.98 -17.47 -1.79
C LEU A 429 21.94 -16.41 -1.25
N LEU A 430 22.20 -16.48 0.06
CA LEU A 430 22.99 -15.52 0.80
C LEU A 430 24.20 -16.22 1.43
N GLU A 431 25.39 -15.70 1.16
CA GLU A 431 26.63 -16.23 1.75
C GLU A 431 26.85 -15.62 3.13
N ARG A 432 27.23 -16.46 4.10
CA ARG A 432 27.58 -15.97 5.44
C ARG A 432 28.88 -15.18 5.35
N GLN A 433 28.85 -13.95 5.86
CA GLN A 433 30.03 -13.11 5.91
C GLN A 433 30.98 -13.61 7.01
N LYS A 434 32.28 -13.60 6.73
CA LYS A 434 33.28 -13.88 7.76
C LYS A 434 33.26 -12.70 8.74
N LEU A 435 33.15 -13.03 10.04
CA LEU A 435 33.29 -12.06 11.14
C LEU A 435 34.62 -11.31 11.06
#